data_AF-A0A9D7DJZ9-F1
#
_entry.id   AF-A0A9D7DJZ9-F1
#
_cell.length_a   1.000
_cell.length_b   1.000
_cell.length_c   1.000
_cell.angle_alpha   90.00
_cell.angle_beta   90.00
_cell.angle_gamma   90.00
#
_symmetry.space_group_name_H-M   'P 1'
#
loop_
_entity.id
_entity.type
_entity.pdbx_description
1 polymer ?
#
loop_
_entity_poly.entity_id
_entity_poly.type
_entity_poly.pdbx_seq_one_letter_code
_entity_poly.pdbx_strand_id
1 'polypeptide(L)'
;MKRSAVLIAIALPCFCNAQREARVRHNFLVDSAQHFSFMGKYDDAMPLYEKLMRSETWHPGPYFDAIHACLQTGQPEKANQFLSIAVQHGFVPEVFRFDSLLMGHLASDASKPFRERRKEDEQVFASNADSALIKELSAMFDLDQRVREKGSDPAMMHPVDSANFERLIEICEQRGVPAMGNVWTLLWHHRSPEYPGSGQWQRILPHIHAAIVSGDLDPAFLCMFDDYADQEAGRPMRYGALLGYYRSYPDMIFLVDRAQLDRNRASVGWGSISRFAEELGMDLSTLRFAAP
;
A
#
# COMPACT_ATOMS: atom_id res chain seq x y z
N MET A 1 15.85 -26.73 -32.81
CA MET A 1 15.63 -26.45 -31.37
C MET A 1 16.45 -25.29 -30.77
N LYS A 2 17.34 -24.59 -31.48
CA LYS A 2 18.16 -23.49 -30.89
C LYS A 2 17.63 -22.05 -31.07
N ARG A 3 16.62 -21.82 -31.92
CA ARG A 3 16.07 -20.47 -32.17
C ARG A 3 15.01 -20.03 -31.13
N SER A 4 14.28 -20.97 -30.53
CA SER A 4 13.24 -20.66 -29.55
C SER A 4 13.79 -20.24 -28.17
N ALA A 5 14.95 -20.76 -27.76
CA ALA A 5 15.57 -20.39 -26.47
C ALA A 5 16.10 -18.95 -26.45
N VAL A 6 16.59 -18.44 -27.59
CA VAL A 6 17.11 -17.07 -27.70
C VAL A 6 15.98 -16.02 -27.70
N LEU A 7 14.82 -16.33 -28.30
CA LEU A 7 13.64 -15.47 -28.27
C LEU A 7 13.04 -15.34 -26.87
N ILE A 8 13.02 -16.42 -26.08
CA ILE A 8 12.54 -16.41 -24.69
C ILE A 8 13.48 -15.57 -23.79
N ALA A 9 14.79 -15.66 -23.99
CA ALA A 9 15.77 -14.91 -23.18
C ALA A 9 15.75 -13.39 -23.41
N ILE A 10 15.37 -12.92 -24.60
CA ILE A 10 15.28 -11.47 -24.90
C ILE A 10 13.90 -10.91 -24.54
N ALA A 11 12.84 -11.71 -24.67
CA ALA A 11 11.48 -11.24 -24.42
C ALA A 11 11.17 -11.09 -22.92
N LEU A 12 11.68 -11.99 -22.07
CA LEU A 12 11.36 -12.00 -20.64
C LEU A 12 11.80 -10.70 -19.90
N PRO A 13 13.04 -10.19 -20.09
CA PRO A 13 13.43 -8.91 -19.47
C PRO A 13 12.60 -7.72 -19.95
N CYS A 14 12.21 -7.71 -21.24
CA CYS A 14 11.39 -6.65 -21.81
C CYS A 14 9.97 -6.65 -21.22
N PHE A 15 9.36 -7.83 -21.04
CA PHE A 15 8.04 -7.93 -20.42
C PHE A 15 8.06 -7.52 -18.94
N CYS A 16 9.06 -7.96 -18.17
CA CYS A 16 9.22 -7.55 -16.78
C CYS A 16 9.44 -6.03 -16.64
N ASN A 17 10.24 -5.43 -17.52
CA ASN A 17 10.45 -3.99 -17.53
C ASN A 17 9.18 -3.22 -17.90
N ALA A 18 8.44 -3.67 -18.91
CA ALA A 18 7.18 -3.04 -19.30
C ALA A 18 6.10 -3.14 -18.21
N GLN A 19 6.01 -4.30 -17.53
CA GLN A 19 5.14 -4.49 -16.37
C GLN A 19 5.52 -3.55 -15.23
N ARG A 20 6.81 -3.47 -14.89
CA ARG A 20 7.33 -2.54 -13.87
C ARG A 20 7.01 -1.08 -14.22
N GLU A 21 7.22 -0.64 -15.45
CA GLU A 21 6.86 0.72 -15.88
C GLU A 21 5.36 0.99 -15.76
N ALA A 22 4.51 0.03 -16.17
CA ALA A 22 3.07 0.17 -16.03
C ALA A 22 2.65 0.33 -14.56
N ARG A 23 3.32 -0.40 -13.65
CA ARG A 23 3.07 -0.30 -12.20
C ARG A 23 3.62 0.98 -11.58
N VAL A 24 4.79 1.46 -11.98
CA VAL A 24 5.30 2.78 -11.56
C VAL A 24 4.35 3.89 -12.01
N ARG A 25 3.83 3.82 -13.25
CA ARG A 25 2.81 4.76 -13.74
C ARG A 25 1.49 4.63 -12.99
N HIS A 26 1.08 3.41 -12.65
CA HIS A 26 -0.10 3.18 -11.82
C HIS A 26 0.07 3.82 -10.43
N ASN A 27 1.21 3.60 -9.78
CA ASN A 27 1.47 4.19 -8.47
C ASN A 27 1.50 5.72 -8.53
N PHE A 28 2.06 6.28 -9.61
CA PHE A 28 2.02 7.72 -9.85
C PHE A 28 0.61 8.27 -10.02
N LEU A 29 -0.30 7.50 -10.63
CA LEU A 29 -1.71 7.88 -10.72
C LEU A 29 -2.38 7.84 -9.34
N VAL A 30 -2.12 6.79 -8.54
CA VAL A 30 -2.63 6.68 -7.16
C VAL A 30 -2.16 7.88 -6.34
N ASP A 31 -0.84 8.06 -6.26
CA ASP A 31 -0.20 9.16 -5.55
C ASP A 31 -0.81 10.51 -5.98
N SER A 32 -0.89 10.78 -7.28
CA SER A 32 -1.46 12.01 -7.85
C SER A 32 -2.92 12.24 -7.50
N ALA A 33 -3.75 11.20 -7.60
CA ALA A 33 -5.16 11.31 -7.23
C ALA A 33 -5.33 11.62 -5.73
N GLN A 34 -4.52 10.99 -4.88
CA GLN A 34 -4.54 11.20 -3.44
C GLN A 34 -4.11 12.60 -3.05
N HIS A 35 -3.06 13.13 -3.67
CA HIS A 35 -2.65 14.51 -3.45
C HIS A 35 -3.75 15.51 -3.82
N PHE A 36 -4.33 15.38 -5.01
CA PHE A 36 -5.40 16.29 -5.42
C PHE A 36 -6.59 16.21 -4.45
N SER A 37 -6.97 15.00 -4.02
CA SER A 37 -7.99 14.81 -2.98
C SER A 37 -7.62 15.49 -1.67
N PHE A 38 -6.38 15.34 -1.22
CA PHE A 38 -5.87 15.95 0.02
C PHE A 38 -5.94 17.48 -0.04
N MET A 39 -5.61 18.05 -1.21
CA MET A 39 -5.68 19.48 -1.47
C MET A 39 -7.10 19.99 -1.73
N GLY A 40 -8.13 19.15 -1.62
CA GLY A 40 -9.53 19.50 -1.90
C GLY A 40 -9.82 19.73 -3.39
N LYS A 41 -8.89 19.40 -4.29
CA LYS A 41 -9.00 19.55 -5.75
C LYS A 41 -9.65 18.31 -6.37
N TYR A 42 -10.88 18.01 -5.95
CA TYR A 42 -11.56 16.78 -6.35
C TYR A 42 -11.82 16.69 -7.86
N ASP A 43 -12.01 17.82 -8.54
CA ASP A 43 -12.16 17.88 -10.01
C ASP A 43 -10.89 17.42 -10.74
N ASP A 44 -9.70 17.69 -10.19
CA ASP A 44 -8.42 17.21 -10.72
C ASP A 44 -8.18 15.74 -10.36
N ALA A 45 -8.65 15.30 -9.19
CA ALA A 45 -8.49 13.94 -8.71
C ALA A 45 -9.38 12.93 -9.46
N MET A 46 -10.62 13.32 -9.80
CA MET A 46 -11.64 12.42 -10.34
C MET A 46 -11.22 11.70 -11.63
N PRO A 47 -10.67 12.37 -12.66
CA PRO A 47 -10.23 11.69 -13.88
C PRO A 47 -9.12 10.67 -13.62
N LEU A 48 -8.28 10.89 -12.60
CA LEU A 48 -7.24 9.95 -12.20
C LEU A 48 -7.83 8.72 -11.52
N TYR A 49 -8.78 8.89 -10.60
CA TYR A 49 -9.51 7.77 -10.03
C TYR A 49 -10.27 6.98 -11.09
N GLU A 50 -10.96 7.62 -12.01
CA GLU A 50 -11.63 6.92 -13.12
C GLU A 50 -10.67 6.09 -13.95
N LYS A 51 -9.46 6.60 -14.19
CA LYS A 51 -8.40 5.84 -14.88
C LYS A 51 -7.92 4.66 -14.04
N LEU A 52 -7.78 4.85 -12.73
CA LEU A 52 -7.40 3.79 -11.78
C LEU A 52 -8.45 2.68 -11.74
N MET A 53 -9.74 3.01 -11.64
CA MET A 53 -10.83 2.04 -11.58
C MET A 53 -11.01 1.21 -12.86
N ARG A 54 -10.45 1.67 -13.99
CA ARG A 54 -10.39 0.89 -15.25
C ARG A 54 -9.17 -0.03 -15.32
N SER A 55 -8.19 0.20 -14.47
CA SER A 55 -7.05 -0.71 -14.31
C SER A 55 -7.36 -1.67 -13.16
N GLU A 56 -6.77 -2.87 -13.18
CA GLU A 56 -6.89 -3.79 -12.04
C GLU A 56 -6.14 -3.19 -10.83
N THR A 57 -6.86 -2.41 -10.01
CA THR A 57 -6.41 -1.89 -8.71
C THR A 57 -6.68 -2.94 -7.64
N TRP A 58 -5.62 -3.44 -7.01
CA TRP A 58 -5.70 -4.47 -5.96
C TRP A 58 -5.67 -3.91 -4.53
N HIS A 59 -5.59 -2.59 -4.34
CA HIS A 59 -5.50 -1.97 -3.01
C HIS A 59 -6.82 -1.26 -2.61
N PRO A 60 -7.33 -1.45 -1.37
CA PRO A 60 -8.57 -0.83 -0.89
C PRO A 60 -8.51 0.71 -0.77
N GLY A 61 -7.33 1.27 -0.51
CA GLY A 61 -7.12 2.71 -0.29
C GLY A 61 -7.65 3.61 -1.42
N PRO A 62 -7.19 3.42 -2.68
CA PRO A 62 -7.68 4.18 -3.83
C PRO A 62 -9.21 4.14 -4.01
N TYR A 63 -9.87 3.05 -3.63
CA TYR A 63 -11.34 2.98 -3.70
C TYR A 63 -12.00 3.94 -2.72
N PHE A 64 -11.57 3.95 -1.45
CA PHE A 64 -12.11 4.87 -0.43
C PHE A 64 -11.97 6.33 -0.88
N ASP A 65 -10.77 6.72 -1.32
CA ASP A 65 -10.50 8.10 -1.73
C ASP A 65 -11.32 8.50 -2.97
N ALA A 66 -11.49 7.58 -3.92
CA ALA A 66 -12.33 7.80 -5.11
C ALA A 66 -13.81 7.96 -4.76
N ILE A 67 -14.34 7.10 -3.88
CA ILE A 67 -15.72 7.17 -3.39
C ILE A 67 -15.94 8.48 -2.65
N HIS A 68 -15.02 8.84 -1.75
CA HIS A 68 -15.10 10.07 -0.98
C HIS A 68 -15.06 11.30 -1.90
N ALA A 69 -14.19 11.33 -2.92
CA ALA A 69 -14.15 12.39 -3.92
C ALA A 69 -15.47 12.51 -4.71
N CYS A 70 -16.14 11.39 -5.03
CA CYS A 70 -17.44 11.41 -5.70
C CYS A 70 -18.50 12.06 -4.80
N LEU A 71 -18.51 11.71 -3.52
CA LEU A 71 -19.49 12.26 -2.56
C LEU A 71 -19.25 13.74 -2.29
N GLN A 72 -17.99 14.19 -2.17
CA GLN A 72 -17.63 15.61 -2.00
C GLN A 72 -18.03 16.47 -3.20
N THR A 73 -18.07 15.88 -4.40
CA THR A 73 -18.46 16.57 -5.65
C THR A 73 -19.93 16.36 -6.02
N GLY A 74 -20.74 15.77 -5.13
CA GLY A 74 -22.17 15.57 -5.35
C GLY A 74 -22.50 14.56 -6.46
N GLN A 75 -21.67 13.53 -6.65
CA GLN A 75 -21.83 12.46 -7.64
C GLN A 75 -22.18 11.10 -6.99
N PRO A 76 -23.34 10.95 -6.31
CA PRO A 76 -23.67 9.73 -5.57
C PRO A 76 -23.84 8.49 -6.47
N GLU A 77 -24.24 8.65 -7.73
CA GLU A 77 -24.35 7.55 -8.70
C GLU A 77 -22.98 6.96 -9.00
N LYS A 78 -21.97 7.82 -9.18
CA LYS A 78 -20.58 7.38 -9.42
C LYS A 78 -19.98 6.78 -8.15
N ALA A 79 -20.28 7.34 -6.98
CA ALA A 79 -19.90 6.75 -5.70
C ALA A 79 -20.43 5.31 -5.56
N ASN A 80 -21.68 5.05 -5.96
CA ASN A 80 -22.24 3.69 -5.96
C ASN A 80 -21.52 2.74 -6.95
N GLN A 81 -21.12 3.23 -8.13
CA GLN A 81 -20.33 2.44 -9.07
C GLN A 81 -18.98 2.05 -8.48
N PHE A 82 -18.27 3.00 -7.88
CA PHE A 82 -16.98 2.73 -7.24
C PHE A 82 -17.11 1.84 -6.01
N LEU A 83 -18.17 1.98 -5.21
CA LEU A 83 -18.48 1.06 -4.11
C LEU A 83 -18.68 -0.37 -4.61
N SER A 84 -19.42 -0.55 -5.70
CA SER A 84 -19.66 -1.87 -6.30
C SER A 84 -18.35 -2.53 -6.75
N ILE A 85 -17.52 -1.79 -7.49
CA ILE A 85 -16.18 -2.27 -7.91
C ILE A 85 -15.32 -2.58 -6.68
N ALA A 86 -15.25 -1.67 -5.71
CA ALA A 86 -14.44 -1.85 -4.52
C ALA A 86 -14.80 -3.14 -3.75
N VAL A 87 -16.10 -3.41 -3.55
CA VAL A 87 -16.57 -4.61 -2.86
C VAL A 87 -16.21 -5.88 -3.62
N GLN A 88 -16.27 -5.88 -4.96
CA GLN A 88 -15.79 -7.00 -5.79
C GLN A 88 -14.29 -7.27 -5.61
N HIS A 89 -13.53 -6.27 -5.14
CA HIS A 89 -12.11 -6.36 -4.79
C HIS A 89 -11.85 -6.49 -3.28
N GLY A 90 -12.87 -6.79 -2.47
CA GLY A 90 -12.72 -7.07 -1.04
C GLY A 90 -12.74 -5.84 -0.13
N PHE A 91 -13.12 -4.66 -0.64
CA PHE A 91 -13.35 -3.48 0.18
C PHE A 91 -14.55 -3.68 1.11
N VAL A 92 -14.38 -3.34 2.39
CA VAL A 92 -15.43 -3.41 3.42
C VAL A 92 -15.73 -1.99 3.93
N PRO A 93 -16.82 -1.34 3.48
CA PRO A 93 -17.14 0.02 3.87
C PRO A 93 -17.22 0.26 5.38
N GLU A 94 -17.64 -0.76 6.15
CA GLU A 94 -17.80 -0.69 7.60
C GLU A 94 -16.49 -0.48 8.37
N VAL A 95 -15.34 -0.78 7.75
CA VAL A 95 -14.01 -0.44 8.32
C VAL A 95 -13.90 1.08 8.52
N PHE A 96 -14.57 1.87 7.68
CA PHE A 96 -14.61 3.33 7.72
C PHE A 96 -15.86 3.88 8.42
N ARG A 97 -16.43 3.14 9.39
CA ARG A 97 -17.66 3.52 10.13
C ARG A 97 -17.66 4.90 10.81
N PHE A 98 -16.49 5.51 10.98
CA PHE A 98 -16.35 6.86 11.56
C PHE A 98 -16.34 7.97 10.51
N ASP A 99 -16.29 7.64 9.23
CA ASP A 99 -16.40 8.61 8.14
C ASP A 99 -17.86 9.00 7.94
N SER A 100 -18.21 10.22 8.34
CA SER A 100 -19.59 10.70 8.32
C SER A 100 -20.16 10.83 6.90
N LEU A 101 -19.31 11.13 5.90
CA LEU A 101 -19.75 11.33 4.53
C LEU A 101 -20.16 10.00 3.89
N LEU A 102 -19.28 9.00 3.97
CA LEU A 102 -19.53 7.66 3.47
C LEU A 102 -20.71 7.03 4.22
N MET A 103 -20.73 7.09 5.56
CA MET A 103 -21.82 6.51 6.35
C MET A 103 -23.16 7.22 6.10
N GLY A 104 -23.14 8.54 5.95
CA GLY A 104 -24.31 9.32 5.56
C GLY A 104 -24.85 8.88 4.19
N HIS A 105 -23.97 8.68 3.21
CA HIS A 105 -24.34 8.15 1.90
C HIS A 105 -24.93 6.75 1.99
N LEU A 106 -24.29 5.82 2.70
CA LEU A 106 -24.76 4.44 2.86
C LEU A 106 -26.14 4.34 3.56
N ALA A 107 -26.47 5.30 4.41
CA ALA A 107 -27.78 5.41 5.07
C ALA A 107 -28.84 6.11 4.21
N SER A 108 -28.46 6.84 3.16
CA SER A 108 -29.37 7.63 2.32
C SER A 108 -30.12 6.79 1.28
N ASP A 109 -31.20 7.32 0.70
CA ASP A 109 -31.89 6.69 -0.43
C ASP A 109 -31.00 6.63 -1.69
N ALA A 110 -30.05 7.56 -1.83
CA ALA A 110 -29.16 7.62 -2.98
C ALA A 110 -28.25 6.38 -3.09
N SER A 111 -27.96 5.66 -2.01
CA SER A 111 -27.17 4.42 -2.05
C SER A 111 -28.00 3.15 -2.25
N LYS A 112 -29.32 3.26 -2.45
CA LYS A 112 -30.18 2.10 -2.75
C LYS A 112 -29.65 1.22 -3.89
N PRO A 113 -29.16 1.75 -5.03
CA PRO A 113 -28.62 0.91 -6.11
C PRO A 113 -27.42 0.06 -5.68
N PHE A 114 -26.55 0.60 -4.82
CA PHE A 114 -25.43 -0.15 -4.27
C PHE A 114 -25.92 -1.23 -3.29
N ARG A 115 -26.81 -0.87 -2.34
CA ARG A 115 -27.33 -1.82 -1.34
C ARG A 115 -28.03 -3.03 -1.96
N GLU A 116 -28.75 -2.82 -3.07
CA GLU A 116 -29.44 -3.90 -3.78
C GLU A 116 -28.46 -4.88 -4.44
N ARG A 117 -27.29 -4.40 -4.88
CA ARG A 117 -26.26 -5.21 -5.55
C ARG A 117 -25.19 -5.79 -4.63
N ARG A 118 -25.03 -5.22 -3.43
CA ARG A 118 -23.92 -5.51 -2.52
C ARG A 118 -23.65 -7.01 -2.33
N LYS A 119 -24.70 -7.81 -2.14
CA LYS A 119 -24.56 -9.25 -1.93
C LYS A 119 -23.97 -9.97 -3.15
N GLU A 120 -24.32 -9.53 -4.35
CA GLU A 120 -23.78 -10.07 -5.60
C GLU A 120 -22.31 -9.68 -5.76
N ASP A 121 -21.98 -8.43 -5.45
CA ASP A 121 -20.60 -7.93 -5.49
C ASP A 121 -19.70 -8.65 -4.47
N GLU A 122 -20.19 -8.90 -3.26
CA GLU A 122 -19.50 -9.72 -2.24
C GLU A 122 -19.30 -11.17 -2.70
N GLN A 123 -20.26 -11.72 -3.44
CA GLN A 123 -20.16 -13.07 -4.00
C GLN A 123 -19.10 -13.14 -5.12
N VAL A 124 -18.99 -12.09 -5.95
CA VAL A 124 -17.90 -11.99 -6.94
C VAL A 124 -16.55 -12.05 -6.24
N PHE A 125 -16.33 -11.26 -5.19
CA PHE A 125 -15.10 -11.34 -4.40
C PHE A 125 -14.88 -12.74 -3.83
N ALA A 126 -15.88 -13.29 -3.14
CA ALA A 126 -15.77 -14.61 -2.50
C ALA A 126 -15.44 -15.75 -3.48
N SER A 127 -15.89 -15.64 -4.74
CA SER A 127 -15.60 -16.63 -5.78
C SER A 127 -14.17 -16.59 -6.33
N ASN A 128 -13.51 -15.44 -6.23
CA ASN A 128 -12.15 -15.22 -6.72
C ASN A 128 -11.10 -15.23 -5.59
N ALA A 129 -11.53 -15.00 -4.36
CA ALA A 129 -10.65 -14.87 -3.20
C ALA A 129 -10.22 -16.23 -2.63
N ASP A 130 -8.94 -16.36 -2.28
CA ASP A 130 -8.46 -17.45 -1.42
C ASP A 130 -8.92 -17.19 0.03
N SER A 131 -10.18 -17.53 0.30
CA SER A 131 -10.82 -17.31 1.60
C SER A 131 -10.10 -18.00 2.74
N ALA A 132 -9.41 -19.12 2.47
CA ALA A 132 -8.62 -19.83 3.47
C ALA A 132 -7.36 -19.03 3.84
N LEU A 133 -6.64 -18.53 2.84
CA LEU A 133 -5.47 -17.67 3.05
C LEU A 133 -5.83 -16.35 3.75
N ILE A 134 -6.93 -15.70 3.34
CA ILE A 134 -7.41 -14.47 4.00
C ILE A 134 -7.68 -14.74 5.48
N LYS A 135 -8.40 -15.83 5.78
CA LYS A 135 -8.70 -16.20 7.18
C LYS A 135 -7.43 -16.48 7.99
N GLU A 136 -6.45 -17.12 7.39
CA GLU A 136 -5.15 -17.38 8.02
C GLU A 136 -4.39 -16.09 8.33
N LEU A 137 -4.24 -15.20 7.34
CA LEU A 137 -3.57 -13.91 7.52
C LEU A 137 -4.28 -13.03 8.57
N SER A 138 -5.62 -13.03 8.57
CA SER A 138 -6.40 -12.32 9.60
C SER A 138 -6.18 -12.92 10.98
N ALA A 139 -6.15 -14.24 11.13
CA ALA A 139 -5.89 -14.87 12.42
C ALA A 139 -4.49 -14.57 12.96
N MET A 140 -3.48 -14.54 12.09
CA MET A 140 -2.11 -14.13 12.42
C MET A 140 -2.08 -12.68 12.93
N PHE A 141 -2.73 -11.77 12.20
CA PHE A 141 -2.84 -10.37 12.59
C PHE A 141 -3.58 -10.18 13.91
N ASP A 142 -4.72 -10.85 14.10
CA ASP A 142 -5.48 -10.73 15.35
C ASP A 142 -4.66 -11.24 16.55
N LEU A 143 -3.86 -12.30 16.36
CA LEU A 143 -2.98 -12.79 17.41
C LEU A 143 -1.90 -11.77 17.77
N ASP A 144 -1.30 -11.16 16.75
CA ASP A 144 -0.31 -10.09 16.89
C ASP A 144 -0.89 -8.87 17.63
N GLN A 145 -2.12 -8.45 17.31
CA GLN A 145 -2.75 -7.31 17.98
C GLN A 145 -3.16 -7.63 19.42
N ARG A 146 -3.65 -8.84 19.71
CA ARG A 146 -4.03 -9.24 21.08
C ARG A 146 -2.89 -9.14 22.08
N VAL A 147 -1.67 -9.53 21.71
CA VAL A 147 -0.50 -9.43 22.62
C VAL A 147 -0.03 -7.99 22.84
N ARG A 148 -0.56 -7.02 22.09
CA ARG A 148 -0.30 -5.58 22.23
C ARG A 148 -1.39 -4.85 23.02
N GLU A 149 -2.50 -5.51 23.34
CA GLU A 149 -3.56 -4.92 24.15
C GLU A 149 -3.10 -4.62 25.57
N LYS A 150 -3.70 -3.59 26.18
CA LYS A 150 -3.38 -3.18 27.55
C LYS A 150 -3.67 -4.32 28.52
N GLY A 151 -2.63 -4.79 29.21
CA GLY A 151 -2.70 -5.89 30.18
C GLY A 151 -2.19 -7.23 29.65
N SER A 152 -1.82 -7.31 28.37
CA SER A 152 -1.09 -8.44 27.81
C SER A 152 0.35 -8.49 28.32
N ASP A 153 0.93 -9.70 28.37
CA ASP A 153 2.32 -9.92 28.77
C ASP A 153 3.28 -9.44 27.65
N PRO A 154 4.10 -8.41 27.88
CA PRO A 154 5.06 -7.93 26.87
C PRO A 154 6.05 -9.01 26.43
N ALA A 155 6.34 -10.01 27.26
CA ALA A 155 7.22 -11.12 26.91
C ALA A 155 6.64 -12.01 25.79
N MET A 156 5.33 -11.94 25.54
CA MET A 156 4.66 -12.71 24.48
C MET A 156 4.74 -12.04 23.10
N MET A 157 5.11 -10.75 23.03
CA MET A 157 5.15 -10.02 21.76
C MET A 157 6.16 -10.63 20.79
N HIS A 158 7.43 -10.74 21.21
CA HIS A 158 8.48 -11.28 20.34
C HIS A 158 8.21 -12.73 19.89
N PRO A 159 7.81 -13.69 20.76
CA PRO A 159 7.48 -15.04 20.31
C PRO A 159 6.34 -15.09 19.28
N VAL A 160 5.28 -14.30 19.48
CA VAL A 160 4.14 -14.24 18.53
C VAL A 160 4.57 -13.63 17.22
N ASP A 161 5.29 -12.51 17.27
CA ASP A 161 5.79 -11.83 16.09
C ASP A 161 6.69 -12.78 15.28
N SER A 162 7.69 -13.42 15.91
CA SER A 162 8.61 -14.34 15.22
C SER A 162 7.89 -15.54 14.60
N ALA A 163 6.90 -16.12 15.30
CA ALA A 163 6.11 -17.23 14.78
C ALA A 163 5.25 -16.81 13.58
N ASN A 164 4.63 -15.63 13.65
CA ASN A 164 3.88 -15.06 12.53
C ASN A 164 4.78 -14.77 11.33
N PHE A 165 6.00 -14.27 11.55
CA PHE A 165 6.93 -14.00 10.45
C PHE A 165 7.36 -15.30 9.77
N GLU A 166 7.71 -16.34 10.54
CA GLU A 166 8.04 -17.64 9.97
C GLU A 166 6.87 -18.22 9.18
N ARG A 167 5.66 -18.14 9.72
CA ARG A 167 4.46 -18.60 9.00
C ARG A 167 4.22 -17.82 7.70
N LEU A 168 4.46 -16.51 7.71
CA LEU A 168 4.34 -15.67 6.53
C LEU A 168 5.39 -16.03 5.46
N ILE A 169 6.61 -16.39 5.87
CA ILE A 169 7.65 -16.89 4.97
C ILE A 169 7.18 -18.17 4.29
N GLU A 170 6.68 -19.15 5.06
CA GLU A 170 6.16 -20.41 4.51
C GLU A 170 5.03 -20.18 3.50
N ILE A 171 4.12 -19.24 3.78
CA ILE A 171 3.05 -18.84 2.85
C ILE A 171 3.67 -18.29 1.56
N CYS A 172 4.65 -17.39 1.65
CA CYS A 172 5.31 -16.79 0.50
C CYS A 172 6.08 -17.83 -0.33
N GLU A 173 6.74 -18.78 0.32
CA GLU A 173 7.45 -19.89 -0.33
C GLU A 173 6.48 -20.81 -1.10
N GLN A 174 5.27 -21.03 -0.58
CA GLN A 174 4.28 -21.93 -1.17
C GLN A 174 3.42 -21.27 -2.25
N ARG A 175 3.05 -20.00 -2.06
CA ARG A 175 1.98 -19.33 -2.82
C ARG A 175 2.39 -18.00 -3.46
N GLY A 176 3.60 -17.52 -3.20
CA GLY A 176 3.99 -16.14 -3.50
C GLY A 176 3.46 -15.16 -2.45
N VAL A 177 3.83 -13.88 -2.59
CA VAL A 177 3.46 -12.84 -1.62
C VAL A 177 1.97 -12.54 -1.75
N PRO A 178 1.17 -12.66 -0.68
CA PRO A 178 -0.24 -12.32 -0.75
C PRO A 178 -0.40 -10.81 -1.02
N ALA A 179 -1.16 -10.46 -2.06
CA ALA A 179 -1.46 -9.07 -2.41
C ALA A 179 -2.51 -8.42 -1.48
N MET A 180 -3.08 -9.18 -0.54
CA MET A 180 -4.16 -8.75 0.35
C MET A 180 -3.91 -9.16 1.79
N GLY A 181 -4.61 -8.50 2.72
CA GLY A 181 -4.50 -8.74 4.15
C GLY A 181 -3.41 -7.89 4.81
N ASN A 182 -3.19 -8.14 6.10
CA ASN A 182 -2.30 -7.32 6.93
C ASN A 182 -0.81 -7.70 6.79
N VAL A 183 -0.38 -8.17 5.61
CA VAL A 183 0.98 -8.65 5.33
C VAL A 183 2.02 -7.57 5.65
N TRP A 184 1.81 -6.35 5.18
CA TRP A 184 2.73 -5.24 5.45
C TRP A 184 2.89 -5.00 6.96
N THR A 185 1.79 -5.02 7.72
CA THR A 185 1.83 -4.81 9.18
C THR A 185 2.54 -5.93 9.92
N LEU A 186 2.28 -7.19 9.53
CA LEU A 186 2.99 -8.35 10.08
C LEU A 186 4.50 -8.24 9.85
N LEU A 187 4.92 -7.76 8.67
CA LEU A 187 6.34 -7.50 8.38
C LEU A 187 6.88 -6.28 9.14
N TRP A 188 6.07 -5.23 9.27
CA TRP A 188 6.47 -3.98 9.91
C TRP A 188 6.96 -4.19 11.35
N HIS A 189 6.40 -5.16 12.07
CA HIS A 189 6.84 -5.49 13.42
C HIS A 189 8.25 -6.09 13.49
N HIS A 190 8.77 -6.61 12.37
CA HIS A 190 10.14 -7.15 12.23
C HIS A 190 11.12 -6.20 11.54
N ARG A 191 10.74 -4.94 11.33
CA ARG A 191 11.60 -3.96 10.65
C ARG A 191 12.90 -3.67 11.39
N SER A 192 13.00 -3.94 12.69
CA SER A 192 14.17 -3.61 13.50
C SER A 192 14.41 -4.60 14.64
N PRO A 193 15.69 -4.86 14.99
CA PRO A 193 16.91 -4.44 14.30
C PRO A 193 17.24 -5.35 13.09
N GLU A 194 16.28 -6.17 12.69
CA GLU A 194 16.51 -7.34 11.85
C GLU A 194 16.55 -7.06 10.35
N TYR A 195 15.87 -6.02 9.88
CA TYR A 195 15.80 -5.71 8.46
C TYR A 195 17.12 -5.06 7.96
N PRO A 196 17.61 -5.40 6.76
CA PRO A 196 17.19 -6.52 5.90
C PRO A 196 17.99 -7.81 6.16
N GLY A 197 18.83 -7.84 7.19
CA GLY A 197 19.93 -8.79 7.32
C GLY A 197 19.61 -10.11 8.03
N SER A 198 18.49 -10.23 8.76
CA SER A 198 18.17 -11.47 9.47
C SER A 198 17.89 -12.63 8.51
N GLY A 199 18.07 -13.86 8.98
CA GLY A 199 17.82 -15.05 8.16
C GLY A 199 16.38 -15.12 7.63
N GLN A 200 15.41 -14.61 8.39
CA GLN A 200 14.01 -14.51 7.99
C GLN A 200 13.82 -13.50 6.86
N TRP A 201 14.41 -12.31 6.98
CA TRP A 201 14.36 -11.30 5.91
C TRP A 201 15.03 -11.76 4.63
N GLN A 202 16.20 -12.40 4.73
CA GLN A 202 16.91 -12.95 3.56
C GLN A 202 16.10 -14.02 2.82
N ARG A 203 15.22 -14.75 3.51
CA ARG A 203 14.31 -15.72 2.90
C ARG A 203 13.11 -15.06 2.22
N ILE A 204 12.49 -14.05 2.82
CA ILE A 204 11.27 -13.45 2.25
C ILE A 204 11.52 -12.41 1.16
N LEU A 205 12.63 -11.66 1.23
CA LEU A 205 12.93 -10.57 0.31
C LEU A 205 12.91 -10.99 -1.18
N PRO A 206 13.46 -12.15 -1.58
CA PRO A 206 13.34 -12.62 -2.96
C PRO A 206 11.89 -12.74 -3.45
N HIS A 207 10.97 -13.19 -2.59
CA HIS A 207 9.55 -13.31 -2.94
C HIS A 207 8.89 -11.93 -3.07
N ILE A 208 9.21 -10.99 -2.16
CA ILE A 208 8.73 -9.61 -2.23
C ILE A 208 9.23 -8.92 -3.51
N HIS A 209 10.52 -9.04 -3.82
CA HIS A 209 11.07 -8.47 -5.05
C HIS A 209 10.48 -9.11 -6.30
N ALA A 210 10.26 -10.43 -6.30
CA ALA A 210 9.59 -11.11 -7.40
C ALA A 210 8.17 -10.58 -7.61
N ALA A 211 7.40 -10.40 -6.52
CA ALA A 211 6.04 -9.85 -6.55
C ALA A 211 6.01 -8.39 -7.03
N ILE A 212 7.00 -7.57 -6.66
CA ILE A 212 7.13 -6.20 -7.17
C ILE A 212 7.42 -6.22 -8.69
N VAL A 213 8.29 -7.12 -9.15
CA VAL A 213 8.67 -7.22 -10.57
C VAL A 213 7.52 -7.78 -11.42
N SER A 214 6.78 -8.77 -10.94
CA SER A 214 5.57 -9.29 -11.61
C SER A 214 4.40 -8.30 -11.56
N GLY A 215 4.46 -7.32 -10.66
CA GLY A 215 3.43 -6.31 -10.46
C GLY A 215 2.27 -6.80 -9.60
N ASP A 216 2.50 -7.80 -8.76
CA ASP A 216 1.57 -8.28 -7.72
C ASP A 216 1.69 -7.46 -6.44
N LEU A 217 2.77 -6.68 -6.30
CA LEU A 217 3.02 -5.80 -5.16
C LEU A 217 3.43 -4.39 -5.59
N ASP A 218 3.14 -3.41 -4.74
CA ASP A 218 3.47 -2.00 -4.96
C ASP A 218 4.99 -1.78 -5.08
N PRO A 219 5.48 -1.05 -6.09
CA PRO A 219 6.90 -0.69 -6.20
C PRO A 219 7.49 0.01 -4.96
N ALA A 220 6.66 0.68 -4.17
CA ALA A 220 7.04 1.39 -2.96
C ALA A 220 6.86 0.57 -1.67
N PHE A 221 6.46 -0.71 -1.75
CA PHE A 221 6.13 -1.55 -0.60
C PHE A 221 7.23 -1.57 0.48
N LEU A 222 8.51 -1.60 0.07
CA LEU A 222 9.66 -1.65 0.96
C LEU A 222 10.20 -0.26 1.38
N CYS A 223 9.73 0.84 0.79
CA CYS A 223 10.34 2.16 1.00
C CYS A 223 10.36 2.61 2.47
N MET A 224 9.30 2.31 3.24
CA MET A 224 9.29 2.62 4.68
C MET A 224 10.27 1.74 5.48
N PHE A 225 10.49 0.48 5.09
CA PHE A 225 11.46 -0.40 5.75
C PHE A 225 12.88 0.08 5.49
N ASP A 226 13.18 0.43 4.23
CA ASP A 226 14.44 0.99 3.81
C ASP A 226 14.79 2.28 4.55
N ASP A 227 13.84 3.22 4.61
CA ASP A 227 14.03 4.48 5.34
C ASP A 227 14.18 4.25 6.85
N TYR A 228 13.44 3.30 7.43
CA TYR A 228 13.55 3.00 8.86
C TYR A 228 14.94 2.45 9.19
N ALA A 229 15.44 1.52 8.38
CA ALA A 229 16.78 0.96 8.55
C ALA A 229 17.90 1.96 8.29
N ASP A 230 17.68 2.95 7.41
CA ASP A 230 18.59 4.08 7.26
C ASP A 230 18.58 4.98 8.50
N GLN A 231 17.39 5.32 9.00
CA GLN A 231 17.22 6.15 10.20
C GLN A 231 17.89 5.53 11.42
N GLU A 232 17.68 4.24 11.70
CA GLU A 232 18.29 3.55 12.84
C GLU A 232 19.82 3.49 12.75
N ALA A 233 20.34 3.38 11.54
CA ALA A 233 21.78 3.39 11.30
C ALA A 233 22.39 4.80 11.23
N GLY A 234 21.59 5.86 11.48
CA GLY A 234 22.03 7.26 11.37
C GLY A 234 22.36 7.71 9.94
N ARG A 235 21.90 6.96 8.93
CA ARG A 235 22.06 7.29 7.51
C ARG A 235 20.92 8.20 7.03
N PRO A 236 21.14 8.97 5.96
CA PRO A 236 20.05 9.72 5.35
C PRO A 236 19.03 8.76 4.72
N MET A 237 17.76 8.95 5.05
CA MET A 237 16.62 8.25 4.45
C MET A 237 16.53 8.57 2.96
N ARG A 238 16.25 7.55 2.16
CA ARG A 238 16.40 7.59 0.71
C ARG A 238 15.10 7.89 -0.03
N TYR A 239 13.93 7.62 0.56
CA TYR A 239 12.61 7.87 -0.06
C TYR A 239 11.76 8.94 0.64
N GLY A 240 12.06 9.26 1.90
CA GLY A 240 11.25 10.15 2.71
C GLY A 240 9.87 9.57 3.05
N ALA A 241 9.73 8.25 3.03
CA ALA A 241 8.50 7.52 3.32
C ALA A 241 8.06 7.68 4.79
N LEU A 242 8.98 8.00 5.69
CA LEU A 242 8.71 8.18 7.12
C LEU A 242 8.41 9.62 7.54
N LEU A 243 8.26 10.56 6.59
CA LEU A 243 7.93 11.96 6.93
C LEU A 243 6.65 12.05 7.77
N GLY A 244 5.58 11.37 7.35
CA GLY A 244 4.31 11.35 8.10
C GLY A 244 4.45 10.71 9.48
N TYR A 245 5.30 9.68 9.59
CA TYR A 245 5.57 8.97 10.85
C TYR A 245 6.32 9.86 11.86
N TYR A 246 7.33 10.61 11.39
CA TYR A 246 8.13 11.51 12.22
C TYR A 246 7.70 12.98 12.15
N ARG A 247 6.48 13.28 11.69
CA ARG A 247 6.01 14.66 11.52
C ARG A 247 6.12 15.51 12.81
N SER A 248 5.95 14.88 13.97
CA SER A 248 6.05 15.53 15.29
C SER A 248 7.48 15.57 15.85
N TYR A 249 8.45 14.96 15.15
CA TYR A 249 9.84 14.81 15.55
C TYR A 249 10.77 15.13 14.37
N PRO A 250 10.74 16.37 13.83
CA PRO A 250 11.50 16.73 12.63
C PRO A 250 13.02 16.50 12.77
N ASP A 251 13.56 16.56 13.99
CA ASP A 251 14.97 16.27 14.28
C ASP A 251 15.37 14.81 13.98
N MET A 252 14.40 13.88 13.94
CA MET A 252 14.63 12.48 13.53
C MET A 252 14.67 12.32 12.00
N ILE A 253 14.32 13.35 11.24
CA ILE A 253 14.26 13.30 9.79
C ILE A 253 15.58 13.80 9.21
N PHE A 254 16.38 12.86 8.74
CA PHE A 254 17.58 13.10 7.93
C PHE A 254 17.39 12.46 6.56
N LEU A 255 17.44 13.27 5.50
CA LEU A 255 17.15 12.86 4.12
C LEU A 255 18.42 12.90 3.26
N VAL A 256 18.47 12.11 2.18
CA VAL A 256 19.45 12.30 1.11
C VAL A 256 19.25 13.66 0.44
N ASP A 257 20.20 14.12 -0.38
CA ASP A 257 20.02 15.38 -1.10
C ASP A 257 18.70 15.39 -1.89
N ARG A 258 18.10 16.58 -2.04
CA ARG A 258 16.74 16.72 -2.57
C ARG A 258 16.59 16.17 -3.99
N ALA A 259 17.62 16.29 -4.83
CA ALA A 259 17.56 15.80 -6.20
C ALA A 259 17.61 14.27 -6.25
N GLN A 260 18.45 13.63 -5.42
CA GLN A 260 18.44 12.18 -5.27
C GLN A 260 17.14 11.67 -4.66
N LEU A 261 16.60 12.38 -3.67
CA LEU A 261 15.33 12.02 -3.02
C LEU A 261 14.18 11.98 -4.03
N ASP A 262 14.03 13.04 -4.84
CA ASP A 262 12.98 13.10 -5.85
C ASP A 262 13.18 12.04 -6.96
N ARG A 263 14.43 11.71 -7.33
CA ARG A 263 14.71 10.58 -8.24
C ARG A 263 14.28 9.24 -7.64
N ASN A 264 14.59 9.01 -6.37
CA ASN A 264 14.22 7.77 -5.68
C ASN A 264 12.70 7.63 -5.59
N ARG A 265 11.99 8.70 -5.21
CA ARG A 265 10.53 8.74 -5.15
C ARG A 265 9.90 8.47 -6.52
N ALA A 266 10.39 9.14 -7.57
CA ALA A 266 9.90 8.90 -8.93
C ALA A 266 10.13 7.45 -9.41
N SER A 267 11.21 6.78 -8.96
CA SER A 267 11.51 5.39 -9.34
C SER A 267 10.50 4.36 -8.83
N VAL A 268 9.72 4.71 -7.81
CA VAL A 268 8.63 3.90 -7.25
C VAL A 268 7.25 4.46 -7.57
N GLY A 269 7.18 5.53 -8.36
CA GLY A 269 5.94 6.17 -8.78
C GLY A 269 5.36 7.15 -7.75
N TRP A 270 6.16 7.70 -6.85
CA TRP A 270 5.72 8.78 -5.97
C TRP A 270 6.03 10.17 -6.56
N GLY A 271 5.22 11.16 -6.19
CA GLY A 271 5.47 12.56 -6.45
C GLY A 271 6.70 13.08 -5.67
N SER A 272 7.06 14.35 -5.91
CA SER A 272 8.21 14.96 -5.23
C SER A 272 8.04 15.01 -3.71
N ILE A 273 9.15 15.10 -2.98
CA ILE A 273 9.11 15.28 -1.53
C ILE A 273 8.40 16.57 -1.12
N SER A 274 8.45 17.60 -1.98
CA SER A 274 7.81 18.89 -1.71
C SER A 274 6.30 18.76 -1.67
N ARG A 275 5.77 17.97 -2.59
CA ARG A 275 4.36 17.67 -2.67
C ARG A 275 3.88 16.87 -1.46
N PHE A 276 4.65 15.86 -1.05
CA PHE A 276 4.33 15.08 0.14
C PHE A 276 4.44 15.91 1.43
N ALA A 277 5.42 16.80 1.52
CA ALA A 277 5.55 17.71 2.66
C ALA A 277 4.39 18.71 2.73
N GLU A 278 3.90 19.22 1.59
CA GLU A 278 2.71 20.06 1.51
C GLU A 278 1.47 19.33 2.08
N GLU A 279 1.26 18.07 1.69
CA GLU A 279 0.20 17.23 2.25
C GLU A 279 0.32 17.09 3.77
N LEU A 280 1.55 16.97 4.28
CA LEU A 280 1.76 16.83 5.72
C LEU A 280 1.78 18.18 6.47
N GLY A 281 1.67 19.31 5.77
CA GLY A 281 1.83 20.65 6.35
C GLY A 281 3.23 20.89 6.92
N MET A 282 4.25 20.26 6.34
CA MET A 282 5.63 20.31 6.80
C MET A 282 6.48 21.30 5.98
N ASP A 283 7.26 22.12 6.68
CA ASP A 283 8.26 22.97 6.03
C ASP A 283 9.57 22.21 5.83
N LEU A 284 9.87 21.87 4.57
CA LEU A 284 11.10 21.18 4.21
C LEU A 284 12.37 21.94 4.60
N SER A 285 12.33 23.26 4.74
CA SER A 285 13.51 24.05 5.14
C SER A 285 13.95 23.78 6.59
N THR A 286 13.07 23.18 7.39
CA THR A 286 13.34 22.79 8.78
C THR A 286 13.96 21.40 8.91
N LEU A 287 14.02 20.63 7.82
CA LEU A 287 14.51 19.25 7.83
C LEU A 287 16.00 19.18 7.47
N ARG A 288 16.68 18.14 7.94
CA ARG A 288 18.09 17.90 7.65
C ARG A 288 18.24 17.13 6.33
N PHE A 289 19.08 17.66 5.43
CA PHE A 289 19.46 17.00 4.18
C PHE A 289 20.96 16.70 4.15
N ALA A 290 21.33 15.61 3.48
CA ALA A 290 22.72 15.34 3.14
C ALA A 290 23.23 16.38 2.12
N ALA A 291 24.54 16.62 2.13
CA ALA A 291 25.16 17.45 1.10
C ALA A 291 25.02 16.77 -0.28
N PRO A 292 24.93 17.54 -1.38
CA PRO A 292 24.91 17.01 -2.74
C PRO A 292 26.19 16.25 -3.12
#